data_AF-A0A7W2EMZ8-F1
#
_entry.id   AF-A0A7W2EMZ8-F1
#
_cell.length_a   1.000
_cell.length_b   1.000
_cell.length_c   1.000
_cell.angle_alpha   90.00
_cell.angle_beta   90.00
_cell.angle_gamma   90.00
#
_symmetry.space_group_name_H-M   'P 1'
#
loop_
_entity.id
_entity.type
_entity.pdbx_description
1 polymer ?
#
loop_
_entity_poly.entity_id
_entity_poly.type
_entity_poly.pdbx_seq_one_letter_code
_entity_poly.pdbx_strand_id
1 'polypeptide(L)'
;NDQAILSGHTQLVQESAGDGGGGVLLFLPVYRPGMAHGTMAERRGALLGWVDASFRLRDLISGILAGNVNAVGVTLDLDIYDGT
;
A
#
# COMPACT_ATOMS: atom_id res chain seq x y z
N ASN A 1 -0.91 -1.66 -18.07
CA ASN A 1 -0.18 -0.45 -17.69
C ASN A 1 0.87 -0.80 -16.67
N ASP A 2 2.01 -0.14 -16.76
CA ASP A 2 3.09 -0.22 -15.78
C ASP A 2 2.76 0.72 -14.62
N GLN A 3 1.71 0.34 -13.90
CA GLN A 3 1.11 1.14 -12.84
C GLN A 3 1.31 0.44 -11.52
N ALA A 4 1.46 1.25 -10.47
CA ALA A 4 1.45 0.74 -9.11
C ALA A 4 0.05 0.19 -8.78
N ILE A 5 0.00 -0.91 -8.03
CA ILE A 5 -1.24 -1.58 -7.62
C ILE A 5 -1.25 -1.67 -6.09
N LEU A 6 -2.37 -1.34 -5.48
CA LEU A 6 -2.58 -1.45 -4.05
C LEU A 6 -3.27 -2.78 -3.72
N SER A 7 -2.83 -3.45 -2.65
CA SER A 7 -3.55 -4.60 -2.09
C SER A 7 -4.83 -4.17 -1.37
N GLY A 8 -5.70 -5.14 -1.08
CA GLY A 8 -6.71 -4.97 -0.02
C GLY A 8 -6.06 -4.87 1.36
N HIS A 9 -6.89 -4.60 2.37
CA HIS A 9 -6.45 -4.63 3.77
C HIS A 9 -5.98 -6.04 4.14
N THR A 10 -4.77 -6.15 4.66
CA THR A 10 -4.15 -7.44 4.96
C THR A 10 -3.24 -7.37 6.18
N GLN A 11 -2.95 -8.53 6.77
CA GLN A 11 -1.97 -8.62 7.84
C GLN A 11 -0.56 -8.54 7.26
N LEU A 12 0.22 -7.55 7.70
CA LEU A 12 1.58 -7.35 7.23
C LEU A 12 2.54 -8.26 7.99
N VAL A 13 3.51 -8.86 7.29
CA VAL A 13 4.54 -9.70 7.94
C VAL A 13 5.57 -8.88 8.73
N GLN A 14 5.67 -7.59 8.42
CA GLN A 14 6.52 -6.61 9.09
C GLN A 14 5.88 -6.07 10.39
N GLU A 15 4.65 -6.47 10.68
CA GLU A 15 3.91 -6.07 11.88
C GLU A 15 4.37 -6.89 13.09
N SER A 16 4.61 -6.24 14.24
CA SER A 16 4.97 -6.97 15.47
C SER A 16 3.71 -7.52 16.15
N ALA A 17 3.87 -8.59 16.92
CA ALA A 17 2.76 -9.15 17.70
C ALA A 17 2.21 -8.08 18.65
N GLY A 18 0.99 -7.59 18.36
CA GLY A 18 0.30 -6.56 19.15
C GLY A 18 -0.12 -5.31 18.37
N ASP A 19 0.37 -5.11 17.15
CA ASP A 19 0.08 -3.93 16.34
C ASP A 19 -1.34 -3.94 15.71
N GLY A 20 -2.00 -5.11 15.69
CA GLY A 20 -3.45 -5.33 15.60
C GLY A 20 -4.22 -4.61 14.48
N GLY A 21 -3.54 -4.04 13.49
CA GLY A 21 -4.13 -3.03 12.61
C GLY A 21 -4.09 -3.41 11.13
N GLY A 22 -3.25 -4.37 10.75
CA GLY A 22 -3.01 -4.68 9.35
C GLY A 22 -2.58 -3.44 8.55
N GLY A 23 -2.58 -3.58 7.23
CA GLY A 23 -2.14 -2.54 6.35
C GLY A 23 -2.38 -2.87 4.89
N VAL A 24 -1.72 -2.10 4.03
CA VAL A 24 -1.79 -2.29 2.58
C VAL A 24 -0.39 -2.30 2.00
N LEU A 25 -0.22 -3.02 0.89
CA LEU A 25 1.00 -3.04 0.11
C LEU A 25 0.76 -2.34 -1.23
N LEU A 26 1.66 -1.43 -1.59
CA LEU A 26 1.76 -0.87 -2.92
C LEU A 26 2.86 -1.61 -3.69
N PHE A 27 2.50 -2.22 -4.81
CA PHE A 27 3.43 -2.96 -5.67
C PHE A 27 3.65 -2.25 -6.99
N LEU A 28 4.91 -2.15 -7.42
CA LEU A 28 5.29 -1.66 -8.74
C LEU A 28 6.17 -2.71 -9.45
N PRO A 29 5.75 -3.24 -10.62
CA PRO A 29 6.58 -4.17 -11.37
C PRO A 29 7.79 -3.45 -11.97
N VAL A 30 8.94 -4.12 -11.94
CA VAL A 30 10.16 -3.69 -12.62
C VAL A 30 10.43 -4.65 -13.76
N TYR A 31 10.45 -4.13 -14.99
CA TYR A 31 10.76 -4.91 -16.19
C TYR A 31 12.21 -4.73 -16.63
N ARG A 32 12.74 -5.72 -17.33
CA ARG A 32 14.06 -5.66 -17.96
C ARG A 32 14.09 -4.53 -19.01
N PRO A 33 15.12 -3.65 -18.98
CA PRO A 33 15.25 -2.59 -19.97
C PRO A 33 15.24 -3.13 -21.41
N GLY A 34 14.49 -2.48 -22.30
CA GLY A 34 14.43 -2.83 -23.72
C GLY A 34 13.56 -4.03 -24.07
N MET A 35 12.93 -4.71 -23.10
CA MET A 35 11.95 -5.76 -23.38
C MET A 35 10.54 -5.18 -23.50
N ALA A 36 9.77 -5.72 -24.46
CA ALA A 36 8.36 -5.41 -24.58
C ALA A 36 7.58 -5.87 -23.34
N HIS A 37 6.53 -5.13 -22.97
CA HIS A 37 5.68 -5.36 -21.79
C HIS A 37 4.26 -4.81 -22.02
N GLY A 38 3.83 -4.76 -23.29
CA GLY A 38 2.50 -4.28 -23.68
C GLY A 38 1.42 -5.33 -23.42
N THR A 39 1.73 -6.60 -23.64
CA THR A 39 0.82 -7.73 -23.41
C THR A 39 1.11 -8.44 -22.07
N MET A 40 0.16 -9.25 -21.62
CA MET A 40 0.33 -10.04 -20.39
C MET A 40 1.46 -11.07 -20.51
N ALA A 41 1.64 -11.68 -21.69
CA ALA A 41 2.71 -12.65 -21.93
C ALA A 41 4.08 -11.96 -21.90
N GLU A 42 4.19 -10.80 -22.57
CA GLU A 42 5.40 -9.97 -22.57
C GLU A 42 5.80 -9.52 -21.17
N ARG A 43 4.86 -9.01 -20.37
CA ARG A 43 5.12 -8.61 -18.98
C ARG A 43 5.71 -9.73 -18.14
N ARG A 44 5.13 -10.93 -18.24
CA ARG A 44 5.62 -12.10 -17.49
C ARG A 44 7.03 -12.50 -17.92
N GLY A 45 7.32 -12.43 -19.22
CA GLY A 45 8.67 -12.72 -19.74
C GLY A 45 9.70 -11.63 -19.43
N ALA A 46 9.27 -10.37 -19.33
CA ALA A 46 10.13 -9.22 -19.07
C ALA A 46 10.31 -8.91 -17.58
N LEU A 47 9.55 -9.53 -16.67
CA LEU A 47 9.58 -9.22 -15.24
C LEU A 47 10.97 -9.49 -14.65
N LEU A 48 11.58 -8.45 -14.09
CA LEU A 48 12.82 -8.53 -13.33
C LEU A 48 12.54 -8.71 -11.83
N GLY A 49 11.48 -8.07 -11.33
CA GLY A 49 11.07 -8.13 -9.94
C GLY A 49 9.98 -7.10 -9.61
N TRP A 50 9.83 -6.80 -8.32
CA TRP A 50 8.86 -5.85 -7.80
C TRP A 50 9.54 -4.90 -6.82
N VAL A 51 9.07 -3.66 -6.78
CA VAL A 51 9.27 -2.75 -5.64
C VAL A 51 7.99 -2.77 -4.83
N ASP A 52 8.10 -3.00 -3.52
CA ASP A 52 6.97 -2.92 -2.60
C ASP A 52 7.15 -1.81 -1.56
N ALA A 53 6.03 -1.23 -1.14
CA ALA A 53 5.96 -0.37 0.03
C ALA A 53 4.79 -0.83 0.91
N SER A 54 5.10 -1.17 2.16
CA SER A 54 4.12 -1.62 3.15
C SER A 54 3.70 -0.46 4.06
N PHE A 55 2.40 -0.21 4.15
CA PHE A 55 1.83 0.87 4.96
C PHE A 55 1.01 0.30 6.12
N ARG A 56 1.46 0.57 7.35
CA ARG A 56 0.69 0.34 8.58
C ARG A 56 -0.41 1.39 8.66
N LEU A 57 -1.65 1.02 8.32
CA LEU A 57 -2.73 1.99 8.09
C LEU A 57 -3.05 2.82 9.33
N ARG A 58 -3.08 2.19 10.51
CA ARG A 58 -3.30 2.89 11.78
C ARG A 58 -2.30 4.03 11.97
N ASP A 59 -1.00 3.73 11.85
CA ASP A 59 0.06 4.71 12.09
C ASP A 59 0.08 5.80 11.02
N LEU A 60 -0.15 5.42 9.77
CA LEU A 60 -0.23 6.37 8.65
C LEU A 60 -1.33 7.39 8.90
N ILE A 61 -2.54 6.92 9.20
CA ILE A 61 -3.71 7.78 9.40
C ILE A 61 -3.57 8.61 10.68
N SER A 62 -3.12 7.99 11.78
CA SER A 62 -2.84 8.73 13.02
C SER A 62 -1.79 9.82 12.79
N GLY A 63 -0.73 9.55 12.03
CA GLY A 63 0.30 10.54 11.69
C GLY A 63 -0.24 11.70 10.83
N ILE A 64 -1.08 11.41 9.82
CA ILE A 64 -1.72 12.43 8.97
C ILE A 64 -2.67 13.32 9.79
N LEU A 65 -3.44 12.73 10.69
CA LEU A 65 -4.46 13.44 11.47
C LEU A 65 -3.90 14.17 12.70
N ALA A 66 -2.80 13.70 13.28
CA ALA A 66 -2.23 14.26 14.51
C ALA A 66 -1.93 15.77 14.44
N GLY A 67 -1.60 16.30 13.26
CA GLY A 67 -1.32 17.72 13.07
C GLY A 67 -2.57 18.61 12.98
N ASN A 68 -3.68 18.08 12.48
CA ASN A 68 -4.87 18.87 12.11
C ASN A 68 -6.01 18.76 13.13
N VAL A 69 -6.19 17.58 13.72
CA VAL A 69 -7.34 17.27 14.58
C VAL A 69 -7.12 17.79 16.00
N ASN A 70 -5.89 17.69 16.50
CA ASN A 70 -5.51 18.23 17.82
C ASN A 70 -5.59 19.76 17.89
N ALA A 71 -5.38 20.45 16.76
CA ALA A 71 -5.44 21.91 16.70
C ALA A 71 -6.87 22.47 16.83
N VAL A 72 -7.89 21.66 16.50
CA VAL A 72 -9.31 22.06 16.53
C VAL A 72 -10.04 21.51 17.77
N GLY A 73 -9.39 20.62 18.54
CA GLY A 73 -9.93 20.10 19.81
C GLY A 73 -11.13 19.16 19.66
N VAL A 74 -11.32 18.55 18.49
CA VAL A 74 -12.43 17.63 18.20
C VAL A 74 -11.89 16.21 18.12
N THR A 75 -12.62 15.23 18.67
CA THR A 75 -12.33 13.80 18.44
C THR A 75 -13.08 13.34 17.20
N LEU A 76 -12.35 12.81 16.22
CA LEU A 76 -12.93 12.20 15.01
C LEU A 76 -12.89 10.69 15.14
N ASP A 77 -14.04 10.06 14.98
CA ASP A 77 -14.13 8.62 14.75
C ASP A 77 -14.09 8.39 13.23
N LEU A 78 -13.14 7.58 12.77
CA LEU A 78 -12.87 7.39 11.35
C LEU A 78 -12.73 5.91 11.04
N ASP A 79 -13.60 5.43 10.15
CA ASP A 79 -13.51 4.13 9.53
C ASP A 79 -13.09 4.26 8.06
N ILE A 80 -12.26 3.32 7.59
CA ILE A 80 -11.79 3.26 6.21
C ILE A 80 -12.14 1.88 5.63
N TYR A 81 -12.78 1.88 4.45
CA TYR A 81 -13.22 0.68 3.75
C TYR A 81 -12.61 0.66 2.33
N ASP A 82 -12.32 -0.53 1.79
CA ASP A 82 -11.74 -0.70 0.45
C ASP A 82 -12.78 -0.87 -0.67
N GLY A 83 -14.07 -0.84 -0.32
CA GLY A 83 -15.18 -0.87 -1.26
C GLY A 83 -15.51 -2.26 -1.81
N THR A 84 -15.03 -3.34 -1.18
CA THR A 84 -15.43 -4.73 -1.46
C THR A 84 -16.44 -5.30 -0.47
#